data_AF-A0AAD9PW01-F1
#
_entry.id   AF-A0AAD9PW01-F1
#
_cell.length_a   1.000
_cell.length_b   1.000
_cell.length_c   1.000
_cell.angle_alpha   90.00
_cell.angle_beta   90.00
_cell.angle_gamma   90.00
#
_symmetry.space_group_name_H-M   'P 1'
#
loop_
_entity.id
_entity.type
_entity.pdbx_description
1 polymer ?
#
loop_
_entity_poly.entity_id
_entity_poly.type
_entity_poly.pdbx_seq_one_letter_code
_entity_poly.pdbx_strand_id
1 'polypeptide(L)'
;MSDVNDGESETCDELLDELKKFLQDGCGCTLGPKNGPCCRQFPEETVLFNLNNCLELSSLELDLVILISIQVFTRSECIGGKRLPRCTFYFQSKAICKEIFLHFYGISYSRFRRLKEHYELHSISARQHGNTKQLLKNTLLQATIEDVHSFLANYVEENAIVLPGRIPGFKSD
;
A
#
# COMPACT_ATOMS: atom_id res chain seq x y z
N MET A 1 2.81 18.45 -21.13
CA MET A 1 2.40 17.04 -21.36
C MET A 1 2.52 16.33 -20.04
N SER A 2 1.45 15.69 -19.59
CA SER A 2 1.42 14.83 -18.41
C SER A 2 2.11 13.50 -18.74
N ASP A 3 3.16 13.18 -18.00
CA ASP A 3 3.80 11.87 -18.02
C ASP A 3 2.80 10.81 -17.56
N VAL A 4 2.59 9.82 -18.41
CA VAL A 4 1.66 8.72 -18.20
C VAL A 4 2.30 7.73 -17.23
N ASN A 5 1.60 7.52 -16.12
CA ASN A 5 1.88 6.54 -15.08
C ASN A 5 1.48 5.12 -15.57
N ASP A 6 2.06 4.65 -16.68
CA ASP A 6 1.67 3.37 -17.30
C ASP A 6 2.10 2.14 -16.46
N GLY A 7 3.17 2.24 -15.66
CA GLY A 7 3.70 1.10 -14.90
C GLY A 7 2.93 0.71 -13.65
N GLU A 8 2.19 1.63 -13.02
CA GLU A 8 1.39 1.34 -11.82
C GLU A 8 0.02 0.75 -12.17
N SER A 9 -0.52 1.09 -13.36
CA SER A 9 -1.83 0.61 -13.82
C SER A 9 -1.81 -0.87 -14.20
N GLU A 10 -0.77 -1.33 -14.92
CA GLU A 10 -0.66 -2.73 -15.36
C GLU A 10 -0.55 -3.69 -14.17
N THR A 11 0.17 -3.31 -13.12
CA THR A 11 0.34 -4.13 -11.90
C THR A 11 -0.99 -4.30 -11.14
N CYS A 12 -1.87 -3.30 -11.20
CA CYS A 12 -3.15 -3.30 -10.51
C CYS A 12 -4.16 -4.24 -11.20
N ASP A 13 -4.25 -4.15 -12.52
CA ASP A 13 -5.16 -5.00 -13.32
C ASP A 13 -4.76 -6.49 -13.23
N GLU A 14 -3.46 -6.79 -13.25
CA GLU A 14 -2.96 -8.15 -13.07
C GLU A 14 -3.36 -8.76 -11.71
N LEU A 15 -3.28 -7.99 -10.62
CA LEU A 15 -3.70 -8.42 -9.28
C LEU A 15 -5.21 -8.70 -9.21
N LEU A 16 -6.02 -7.88 -9.88
CA LEU A 16 -7.47 -8.07 -9.94
C LEU A 16 -7.85 -9.33 -10.71
N ASP A 17 -7.16 -9.62 -11.82
CA ASP A 17 -7.38 -10.81 -12.62
C ASP A 17 -6.91 -12.10 -11.91
N GLU A 18 -5.78 -12.04 -11.19
CA GLU A 18 -5.34 -13.13 -10.32
C GLU A 18 -6.36 -13.41 -9.21
N LEU A 19 -6.91 -12.36 -8.60
CA LEU A 19 -7.91 -12.49 -7.55
C LEU A 19 -9.21 -13.11 -8.07
N LYS A 20 -9.70 -12.72 -9.24
CA LYS A 20 -10.90 -13.32 -9.85
C LYS A 20 -10.72 -14.80 -10.12
N LYS A 21 -9.59 -15.19 -10.70
CA LYS A 21 -9.24 -16.61 -10.92
C LYS A 21 -9.19 -17.37 -9.60
N PHE A 22 -8.54 -16.80 -8.59
CA PHE A 22 -8.45 -17.38 -7.24
C PHE A 22 -9.82 -17.60 -6.58
N LEU A 23 -10.76 -16.65 -6.73
CA LEU A 23 -12.11 -16.79 -6.19
C LEU A 23 -12.92 -17.90 -6.88
N GLN A 24 -12.69 -18.11 -8.17
CA GLN A 24 -13.31 -19.20 -8.94
C GLN A 24 -12.76 -20.56 -8.52
N ASP A 25 -11.44 -20.71 -8.47
CA ASP A 25 -10.77 -21.97 -8.12
C ASP A 25 -10.99 -22.34 -6.64
N GLY A 26 -10.95 -21.32 -5.78
CA GLY A 26 -11.12 -21.43 -4.34
C GLY A 26 -9.82 -21.64 -3.58
N CYS A 27 -9.79 -21.13 -2.35
CA CYS A 27 -8.60 -21.08 -1.48
C CYS A 27 -8.17 -22.40 -0.79
N GLY A 28 -8.64 -23.56 -1.27
CA GLY A 28 -8.25 -24.90 -0.77
C GLY A 28 -8.50 -25.24 0.71
N CYS A 29 -8.98 -24.31 1.53
CA CYS A 29 -9.16 -24.51 2.97
C CYS A 29 -10.55 -25.09 3.31
N THR A 30 -10.77 -25.41 4.59
CA THR A 30 -12.03 -25.97 5.12
C THR A 30 -12.74 -25.03 6.11
N LEU A 31 -12.36 -23.74 6.13
CA LEU A 31 -12.88 -22.75 7.07
C LEU A 31 -14.23 -22.12 6.61
N GLY A 32 -14.69 -22.47 5.41
CA GLY A 32 -15.91 -21.95 4.81
C GLY A 32 -17.16 -22.80 5.10
N PRO A 33 -18.31 -22.44 4.47
CA PRO A 33 -19.58 -23.13 4.69
C PRO A 33 -19.46 -24.59 4.24
N LYS A 34 -20.09 -25.50 5.00
CA LYS A 34 -20.08 -26.95 4.73
C LYS A 34 -18.66 -27.55 4.64
N ASN A 35 -17.71 -27.05 5.44
CA ASN A 35 -16.29 -27.42 5.40
C ASN A 35 -15.60 -27.15 4.03
N GLY A 36 -16.15 -26.23 3.25
CA GLY A 36 -15.57 -25.79 1.98
C GLY A 36 -14.58 -24.62 2.12
N PRO A 37 -14.12 -24.04 1.00
CA PRO A 37 -13.18 -22.93 0.98
C PRO A 37 -13.81 -21.65 1.56
N CYS A 38 -13.09 -20.95 2.44
CA CYS A 38 -13.58 -19.76 3.13
C CYS A 38 -13.84 -18.57 2.21
N CYS A 39 -13.16 -18.49 1.05
CA CYS A 39 -13.39 -17.44 0.06
C CYS A 39 -14.84 -17.40 -0.43
N ARG A 40 -15.55 -18.54 -0.45
CA ARG A 40 -16.97 -18.63 -0.86
C ARG A 40 -17.95 -17.98 0.13
N GLN A 41 -17.47 -17.50 1.28
CA GLN A 41 -18.29 -16.75 2.24
C GLN A 41 -18.54 -15.29 1.83
N PHE A 42 -17.82 -14.81 0.82
CA PHE A 42 -17.82 -13.41 0.40
C PHE A 42 -18.18 -13.35 -1.09
N PRO A 43 -19.08 -12.44 -1.50
CA PRO A 43 -19.30 -12.20 -2.91
C PRO A 43 -18.07 -11.49 -3.50
N GLU A 44 -17.80 -11.74 -4.78
CA GLU A 44 -16.65 -11.19 -5.52
C GLU A 44 -16.59 -9.66 -5.39
N GLU A 45 -17.74 -8.98 -5.51
CA GLU A 45 -17.88 -7.54 -5.36
C GLU A 45 -17.33 -7.01 -4.03
N THR A 46 -17.57 -7.74 -2.91
CA THR A 46 -17.06 -7.34 -1.60
C THR A 46 -15.54 -7.48 -1.50
N VAL A 47 -14.99 -8.52 -2.13
CA VAL A 47 -13.54 -8.75 -2.13
C VAL A 47 -12.84 -7.70 -2.97
N LEU A 48 -13.34 -7.44 -4.18
CA LEU A 48 -12.81 -6.41 -5.07
C LEU A 48 -12.92 -5.01 -4.46
N PHE A 49 -14.06 -4.68 -3.86
CA PHE A 49 -14.24 -3.40 -3.18
C PHE A 49 -13.23 -3.21 -2.05
N ASN A 50 -13.02 -4.24 -1.22
CA ASN A 50 -12.03 -4.16 -0.15
C ASN A 50 -10.60 -4.02 -0.68
N LEU A 51 -10.24 -4.78 -1.71
CA LEU A 51 -8.91 -4.72 -2.31
C LEU A 51 -8.65 -3.32 -2.91
N ASN A 52 -9.59 -2.78 -3.69
CA ASN A 52 -9.46 -1.44 -4.25
C ASN A 52 -9.26 -0.38 -3.16
N ASN A 53 -10.05 -0.43 -2.08
CA ASN A 53 -9.85 0.46 -0.94
C ASN A 53 -8.44 0.31 -0.33
N CYS A 54 -7.90 -0.92 -0.26
CA CYS A 54 -6.56 -1.15 0.26
C CYS A 54 -5.46 -0.64 -0.68
N LEU A 55 -5.69 -0.67 -1.99
CA LEU A 55 -4.76 -0.16 -3.00
C LEU A 55 -4.73 1.38 -3.03
N GLU A 56 -5.82 2.04 -2.66
CA GLU A 56 -5.89 3.50 -2.48
C GLU A 56 -5.12 4.00 -1.24
N LEU A 57 -4.83 3.11 -0.27
CA LEU A 57 -4.09 3.47 0.94
C LEU A 57 -2.60 3.67 0.64
N SER A 58 -1.99 4.63 1.33
CA SER A 58 -0.53 4.70 1.37
C SER A 58 0.06 3.43 2.00
N SER A 59 1.32 3.14 1.66
CA SER A 59 2.02 1.96 2.21
C SER A 59 2.00 1.92 3.75
N LEU A 60 2.06 3.09 4.39
CA LEU A 60 2.02 3.23 5.85
C LEU A 60 0.62 2.95 6.42
N GLU A 61 -0.42 3.51 5.81
CA GLU A 61 -1.81 3.27 6.24
C GLU A 61 -2.20 1.80 6.09
N LEU A 62 -1.85 1.20 4.95
CA LEU A 62 -2.09 -0.22 4.71
C LEU A 62 -1.36 -1.09 5.75
N ASP A 63 -0.11 -0.76 6.06
CA ASP A 63 0.65 -1.45 7.12
C ASP A 63 -0.07 -1.35 8.48
N LEU A 64 -0.60 -0.19 8.85
CA LEU A 64 -1.35 -0.01 10.10
C LEU A 64 -2.64 -0.84 10.12
N VAL A 65 -3.40 -0.87 9.02
CA VAL A 65 -4.60 -1.70 8.88
C VAL A 65 -4.27 -3.19 9.06
N ILE A 66 -3.17 -3.65 8.47
CA ILE A 66 -2.72 -5.03 8.59
C ILE A 66 -2.27 -5.32 10.04
N LEU A 67 -1.53 -4.41 10.68
CA LEU A 67 -1.10 -4.56 12.08
C LEU A 67 -2.29 -4.66 13.05
N ILE A 68 -3.34 -3.85 12.83
CA ILE A 68 -4.58 -3.94 13.61
C ILE A 68 -5.22 -5.32 13.39
N SER A 69 -5.26 -5.80 12.16
CA SER A 69 -5.79 -7.12 11.83
C SER A 69 -4.98 -8.24 12.52
N ILE A 70 -3.65 -8.11 12.55
CA ILE A 70 -2.74 -8.99 13.32
C ILE A 70 -3.06 -8.98 14.80
N GLN A 71 -3.28 -7.81 15.40
CA GLN A 71 -3.68 -7.71 16.80
C GLN A 71 -4.99 -8.44 17.10
N VAL A 72 -5.98 -8.34 16.21
CA VAL A 72 -7.29 -8.97 16.42
C VAL A 72 -7.19 -10.49 16.53
N PHE A 73 -6.44 -11.15 15.64
CA PHE A 73 -6.34 -12.61 15.70
C PHE A 73 -5.29 -13.10 16.71
N THR A 74 -4.23 -12.34 17.00
CA THR A 74 -3.27 -12.70 18.07
C THR A 74 -3.91 -12.66 19.46
N ARG A 75 -4.82 -11.72 19.73
CA ARG A 75 -5.62 -11.72 20.98
C ARG A 75 -6.57 -12.91 21.10
N SER A 76 -7.05 -13.42 19.98
CA SER A 76 -7.97 -14.58 19.94
C SER A 76 -7.27 -15.89 20.35
N GLU A 77 -5.95 -16.00 20.14
CA GLU A 77 -5.16 -17.19 20.51
C GLU A 77 -5.01 -17.37 22.05
N CYS A 78 -5.44 -16.42 22.87
CA CYS A 78 -5.18 -16.41 24.32
C CYS A 78 -6.29 -17.05 25.19
N ILE A 79 -7.48 -17.34 24.66
CA ILE A 79 -8.58 -17.92 25.45
C ILE A 79 -8.48 -19.45 25.41
N GLY A 80 -7.73 -20.05 26.35
CA GLY A 80 -7.87 -21.49 26.65
C GLY A 80 -6.66 -22.41 26.38
N GLY A 81 -5.42 -21.90 26.40
CA GLY A 81 -4.22 -22.69 26.72
C GLY A 81 -3.80 -23.82 25.76
N LYS A 82 -4.50 -24.04 24.64
CA LYS A 82 -4.08 -24.94 23.56
C LYS A 82 -3.62 -24.09 22.39
N ARG A 83 -2.35 -24.23 21.99
CA ARG A 83 -1.82 -23.61 20.76
C ARG A 83 -2.73 -23.99 19.60
N LEU A 84 -3.56 -23.06 19.14
CA LEU A 84 -4.47 -23.30 18.02
C LEU A 84 -3.59 -23.54 16.78
N PRO A 85 -3.68 -24.69 16.08
CA PRO A 85 -2.64 -25.09 15.14
C PRO A 85 -2.50 -24.23 13.87
N ARG A 86 -3.34 -23.21 13.65
CA ARG A 86 -3.34 -22.39 12.42
C ARG A 86 -3.94 -21.02 12.77
N CYS A 87 -3.16 -19.94 12.64
CA CYS A 87 -3.67 -18.58 12.80
C CYS A 87 -4.92 -18.41 11.94
N THR A 88 -6.08 -18.30 12.57
CA THR A 88 -7.34 -18.09 11.87
C THR A 88 -7.52 -16.58 11.78
N PHE A 89 -7.40 -16.05 10.56
CA PHE A 89 -7.64 -14.64 10.31
C PHE A 89 -9.14 -14.37 10.35
N TYR A 90 -9.51 -13.11 10.53
CA TYR A 90 -10.92 -12.70 10.51
C TYR A 90 -11.12 -11.52 9.58
N PHE A 91 -12.21 -11.55 8.81
CA PHE A 91 -12.71 -10.43 8.03
C PHE A 91 -14.22 -10.34 8.19
N GLN A 92 -14.73 -9.18 8.60
CA GLN A 92 -16.15 -8.96 8.93
C GLN A 92 -16.72 -10.08 9.84
N SER A 93 -15.98 -10.43 10.90
CA SER A 93 -16.33 -11.48 11.87
C SER A 93 -16.41 -12.91 11.31
N LYS A 94 -15.97 -13.16 10.07
CA LYS A 94 -15.87 -14.50 9.49
C LYS A 94 -14.43 -14.98 9.46
N ALA A 95 -14.22 -16.25 9.76
CA ALA A 95 -12.91 -16.89 9.72
C ALA A 95 -12.42 -17.05 8.28
N ILE A 96 -11.17 -16.66 8.04
CA ILE A 96 -10.55 -16.72 6.72
C ILE A 96 -9.16 -17.37 6.79
N CYS A 97 -8.74 -18.00 5.70
CA CYS A 97 -7.40 -18.56 5.57
C CYS A 97 -6.37 -17.48 5.23
N LYS A 98 -5.09 -17.86 5.33
CA LYS A 98 -3.97 -16.99 4.98
C LYS A 98 -4.04 -16.49 3.53
N GLU A 99 -4.39 -17.34 2.58
CA GLU A 99 -4.35 -16.99 1.15
C GLU A 99 -5.35 -15.89 0.83
N ILE A 100 -6.61 -16.04 1.25
CA ILE A 100 -7.61 -15.00 1.03
C ILE A 100 -7.28 -13.72 1.82
N PHE A 101 -6.63 -13.82 2.98
CA PHE A 101 -6.13 -12.65 3.71
C PHE A 101 -5.12 -11.87 2.85
N LEU A 102 -4.16 -12.55 2.23
CA LEU A 102 -3.18 -11.89 1.35
C LEU A 102 -3.86 -11.18 0.17
N HIS A 103 -4.87 -11.81 -0.44
CA HIS A 103 -5.65 -11.22 -1.52
C HIS A 103 -6.54 -10.05 -1.08
N PHE A 104 -7.15 -10.10 0.11
CA PHE A 104 -7.96 -8.98 0.62
C PHE A 104 -7.15 -7.70 0.79
N TYR A 105 -5.89 -7.81 1.23
CA TYR A 105 -5.01 -6.67 1.48
C TYR A 105 -4.04 -6.37 0.33
N GLY A 106 -4.05 -7.16 -0.75
CA GLY A 106 -3.13 -6.97 -1.88
C GLY A 106 -1.65 -7.07 -1.51
N ILE A 107 -1.30 -7.96 -0.57
CA ILE A 107 0.08 -8.07 -0.07
C ILE A 107 0.71 -9.43 -0.36
N SER A 108 2.01 -9.42 -0.62
CA SER A 108 2.79 -10.64 -0.69
C SER A 108 3.00 -11.28 0.70
N TYR A 109 3.24 -12.59 0.70
CA TYR A 109 3.55 -13.31 1.94
C TYR A 109 4.79 -12.77 2.67
N SER A 110 5.81 -12.33 1.92
CA SER A 110 7.03 -11.76 2.50
C SER A 110 6.74 -10.44 3.22
N ARG A 111 5.87 -9.58 2.67
CA ARG A 111 5.41 -8.34 3.33
C ARG A 111 4.64 -8.66 4.61
N PHE A 112 3.70 -9.61 4.56
CA PHE A 112 2.96 -10.06 5.72
C PHE A 112 3.88 -10.59 6.84
N ARG A 113 4.84 -11.45 6.50
CA ARG A 113 5.80 -12.01 7.46
C ARG A 113 6.58 -10.90 8.18
N ARG A 114 7.11 -9.92 7.43
CA ARG A 114 7.83 -8.77 8.00
C ARG A 114 6.93 -7.90 8.90
N LEU A 115 5.64 -7.78 8.57
CA LEU A 115 4.67 -7.06 9.41
C LEU A 115 4.41 -7.80 10.71
N LYS A 116 4.28 -9.12 10.65
CA LYS A 116 4.11 -9.96 11.85
C LYS A 116 5.34 -9.88 12.76
N GLU A 117 6.54 -10.04 12.21
CA GLU A 117 7.81 -9.91 12.95
C GLU A 117 7.95 -8.51 13.58
N HIS A 118 7.57 -7.47 12.85
CA HIS A 118 7.55 -6.11 13.37
C HIS A 118 6.55 -5.94 14.53
N TYR A 119 5.33 -6.48 14.40
CA TYR A 119 4.30 -6.43 15.44
C TYR A 119 4.76 -7.11 16.73
N GLU A 120 5.41 -8.27 16.63
CA GLU A 120 5.92 -9.00 17.79
C GLU A 120 6.97 -8.18 18.59
N LEU A 121 7.72 -7.31 17.92
CA LEU A 121 8.76 -6.48 18.53
C LEU A 121 8.26 -5.10 19.00
N HIS A 122 7.35 -4.48 18.25
CA HIS A 122 6.99 -3.06 18.42
C HIS A 122 5.48 -2.82 18.58
N SER A 123 4.66 -3.88 18.59
CA SER A 123 3.19 -3.80 18.61
C SER A 123 2.63 -3.02 17.39
N ILE A 124 1.56 -2.23 17.59
CA ILE A 124 1.01 -1.36 16.54
C ILE A 124 1.84 -0.08 16.50
N SER A 125 2.89 -0.08 15.68
CA SER A 125 3.66 1.13 15.37
C SER A 125 3.88 1.28 13.87
N ALA A 126 3.98 2.53 13.42
CA ALA A 126 4.39 2.86 12.06
C ALA A 126 5.78 2.30 11.77
N ARG A 127 5.92 1.53 10.67
CA ARG A 127 7.26 1.15 10.19
C ARG A 127 7.96 2.40 9.64
N GLN A 128 9.04 2.79 10.30
CA GLN A 128 9.91 3.83 9.78
C GLN A 128 10.80 3.22 8.71
N HIS A 129 10.79 3.80 7.52
CA HIS A 129 11.78 3.47 6.51
C HIS A 129 13.18 3.82 7.05
N GLY A 130 14.17 2.96 6.83
CA GLY A 130 15.52 3.16 7.36
C GLY A 130 16.18 4.46 6.87
N ASN A 131 15.69 5.04 5.77
CA ASN A 131 16.28 6.20 5.12
C ASN A 131 15.65 7.56 5.53
N THR A 132 14.75 7.62 6.51
CA THR A 132 14.05 8.88 6.83
C THR A 132 14.87 9.85 7.69
N LYS A 133 16.00 9.40 8.27
CA LYS A 133 16.84 10.22 9.17
C LYS A 133 18.29 10.37 8.70
N GLN A 134 18.63 9.76 7.57
CA GLN A 134 19.98 9.84 7.00
C GLN A 134 19.93 10.75 5.79
N LEU A 135 20.59 11.90 5.88
CA LEU A 135 20.88 12.68 4.69
C LEU A 135 21.67 11.77 3.74
N LEU A 136 21.26 11.72 2.48
CA LEU A 136 22.02 11.00 1.45
C LEU A 136 23.47 11.49 1.52
N LYS A 137 24.43 10.58 1.38
CA LYS A 137 25.86 10.95 1.42
C LYS A 137 26.23 12.00 0.37
N ASN A 138 25.38 12.16 -0.65
CA ASN A 138 25.52 13.12 -1.75
C ASN A 138 24.55 14.31 -1.62
N THR A 139 23.95 14.55 -0.45
CA THR A 139 23.14 15.75 -0.23
C THR A 139 24.03 16.97 -0.40
N LEU A 140 23.71 17.79 -1.39
CA LEU A 140 24.40 19.06 -1.63
C LEU A 140 24.26 19.98 -0.41
N LEU A 141 25.31 20.75 -0.12
CA LEU A 141 25.21 21.78 0.89
C LEU A 141 24.15 22.80 0.49
N GLN A 142 23.46 23.35 1.49
CA GLN A 142 22.45 24.40 1.31
C GLN A 142 22.99 25.57 0.47
N ALA A 143 24.25 25.97 0.68
CA ALA A 143 24.92 27.00 -0.11
C ALA A 143 24.97 26.65 -1.61
N THR A 144 25.29 25.40 -1.95
CA THR A 144 25.31 24.94 -3.36
C THR A 144 23.91 24.93 -3.98
N ILE A 145 22.87 24.66 -3.19
CA ILE A 145 21.48 24.73 -3.64
C ILE A 145 21.10 26.19 -3.94
N GLU A 146 21.49 27.12 -3.07
CA GLU A 146 21.28 28.57 -3.24
C GLU A 146 22.05 29.12 -4.45
N ASP A 147 23.28 28.65 -4.68
CA ASP A 147 24.09 29.00 -5.85
C ASP A 147 23.43 28.52 -7.15
N VAL A 148 22.96 27.27 -7.18
CA VAL A 148 22.26 26.71 -8.36
C VAL A 148 20.94 27.43 -8.60
N HIS A 149 20.18 27.74 -7.55
CA HIS A 149 18.95 28.52 -7.66
C HIS A 149 19.23 29.91 -8.24
N SER A 150 20.25 30.60 -7.73
CA SER A 150 20.64 31.93 -8.20
C SER A 150 21.13 31.90 -9.64
N PHE A 151 21.92 30.88 -10.02
CA PHE A 151 22.35 30.67 -11.39
C PHE A 151 21.15 30.48 -12.33
N LEU A 152 20.20 29.62 -11.95
CA LEU A 152 19.00 29.37 -12.77
C LEU A 152 18.12 30.62 -12.90
N ALA A 153 17.94 31.37 -11.82
CA ALA A 153 17.18 32.63 -11.84
C ALA A 153 17.82 33.65 -12.79
N ASN A 154 19.14 33.86 -12.68
CA ASN A 154 19.88 34.78 -13.53
C ASN A 154 19.88 34.31 -14.99
N TYR A 155 20.07 33.01 -15.23
CA TYR A 155 20.06 32.45 -16.57
C TYR A 155 18.69 32.65 -17.25
N VAL A 156 17.60 32.43 -16.52
CA VAL A 156 16.24 32.69 -17.00
C VAL A 156 16.04 34.18 -17.26
N GLU A 157 16.49 35.07 -16.37
CA GLU A 157 16.36 36.52 -16.59
C GLU A 157 17.10 37.00 -17.85
N GLU A 158 18.31 36.50 -18.09
CA GLU A 158 19.13 36.89 -19.23
C GLU A 158 18.72 36.21 -20.55
N ASN A 159 18.29 34.94 -20.49
CA ASN A 159 18.14 34.09 -21.67
C ASN A 159 16.70 33.64 -21.95
N ALA A 160 15.76 33.81 -21.00
CA ALA A 160 14.38 33.49 -21.29
C ALA A 160 13.82 34.52 -22.27
N ILE A 161 13.58 34.06 -23.49
CA ILE A 161 12.73 34.78 -24.43
C ILE A 161 11.36 34.88 -23.76
N VAL A 162 10.91 36.09 -23.45
CA VAL A 162 9.53 36.33 -23.03
C VAL A 162 8.66 35.73 -24.13
N LEU A 163 7.97 34.63 -23.83
CA LEU A 163 7.02 34.04 -24.77
C LEU A 163 6.09 35.17 -25.21
N PRO A 164 5.82 35.34 -26.52
CA PRO A 164 4.96 36.42 -26.99
C PRO A 164 3.55 36.18 -26.46
N GLY A 165 3.23 36.76 -25.29
CA GLY A 165 2.02 36.43 -24.53
C GLY A 165 1.87 37.22 -23.24
N ARG A 166 0.93 38.17 -23.27
CA ARG A 166 0.33 38.99 -22.19
C ARG A 166 1.30 39.64 -21.19
N ILE A 167 1.73 40.85 -21.54
CA ILE A 167 2.39 41.80 -20.64
C ILE A 167 1.34 42.37 -19.66
N PRO A 168 1.54 42.31 -18.34
CA PRO A 168 0.65 42.95 -17.37
C PRO A 168 0.59 44.47 -17.63
N GLY A 169 -0.58 44.97 -18.02
CA GLY A 169 -0.82 46.39 -18.30
C GLY A 169 -1.01 46.77 -19.78
N PHE A 170 -0.83 45.83 -20.72
CA PHE A 170 -1.12 46.10 -22.13
C PHE A 170 -2.60 45.84 -22.45
N LYS A 171 -3.38 46.90 -22.69
CA LYS A 171 -4.74 46.81 -23.24
C LYS A 171 -4.64 46.85 -24.76
N SER A 172 -5.19 45.84 -25.42
CA SER A 172 -5.46 45.87 -26.85
C SER A 172 -6.70 46.74 -27.09
N ASP A 173 -6.53 47.81 -27.89
CA ASP A 173 -7.61 48.71 -28.35
C ASP A 173 -8.72 47.98 -29.10
#